data_AF-A0A9E5YFY4-F1
#
_entry.id   AF-A0A9E5YFY4-F1
#
_cell.length_a   1.000
_cell.length_b   1.000
_cell.length_c   1.000
_cell.angle_alpha   90.00
_cell.angle_beta   90.00
_cell.angle_gamma   90.00
#
_symmetry.space_group_name_H-M   'P 1'
#
loop_
_entity.id
_entity.type
_entity.pdbx_description
1 polymer ?
#
loop_
_entity_poly.entity_id
_entity_poly.type
_entity_poly.pdbx_seq_one_letter_code
_entity_poly.pdbx_strand_id
1 'polypeptide(L)'
;MSKFKIGICRYFLPLIIALFLAASALAFEAHETDDLSGRMYFEKMHKILEGAEKEIFIVMYIIDMKSENEKDPIFRLCEDLVKAAKRGVKAKVILEGDIKKNEYAYYYLDKNGIDVSIDISEQYKHDKGIVIDKRWVVAGSTNWTEAAMRYNSETSVLVDSPELAESILARYAEIKTKKKDKRLENILTVPIERAFLEDPVLGALFLKNNSNRAFDLYLFFLYQFNGNKEGRVEIDYEETARYLGLDTEKGLEWYRRQIRRELQKLQDKYNLITLEKIYGKEPIVTLLDWKDRKEAYSIPEEHYFQIPYAYWEDGYPGKLSLAAKYCLLINLYEATNTDKDGWWGFTRETLNMRFGISKWAISKGMNELKDKGIISIWYGEKREGNKRGPNKYKLTKFEF
;
A
#
# COMPACT_ATOMS: atom_id res chain seq x y z
N MET A 1 -75.48 -33.95 31.54
CA MET A 1 -74.52 -33.50 30.51
C MET A 1 -73.70 -32.33 31.04
N SER A 2 -72.38 -32.44 30.88
CA SER A 2 -71.37 -31.38 30.84
C SER A 2 -71.18 -30.46 32.07
N LYS A 3 -70.27 -30.86 32.98
CA LYS A 3 -69.39 -29.93 33.70
C LYS A 3 -68.10 -29.85 32.87
N PHE A 4 -67.87 -28.77 32.12
CA PHE A 4 -66.60 -28.53 31.43
C PHE A 4 -65.88 -27.29 31.98
N LYS A 5 -64.58 -27.46 32.16
CA LYS A 5 -63.62 -26.71 32.99
C LYS A 5 -63.42 -25.25 32.57
N ILE A 6 -63.59 -24.31 33.52
CA ILE A 6 -63.08 -22.92 33.44
C ILE A 6 -61.66 -22.89 34.07
N GLY A 7 -60.75 -23.73 33.57
CA GLY A 7 -59.43 -23.94 34.19
C GLY A 7 -58.22 -23.58 33.33
N ILE A 8 -58.40 -23.24 32.06
CA ILE A 8 -57.28 -23.17 31.11
C ILE A 8 -56.82 -21.72 30.84
N CYS A 9 -57.66 -20.72 31.08
CA CYS A 9 -57.33 -19.33 30.69
C CYS A 9 -56.40 -18.58 31.66
N ARG A 10 -56.18 -19.09 32.88
CA ARG A 10 -55.46 -18.38 33.95
C ARG A 10 -53.94 -18.50 33.87
N TYR A 11 -53.43 -19.48 33.12
CA TYR A 11 -52.00 -19.72 32.93
C TYR A 11 -51.49 -19.39 31.52
N PHE A 12 -52.37 -19.17 30.54
CA PHE A 12 -51.98 -18.79 29.19
C PHE A 12 -51.53 -17.32 29.09
N LEU A 13 -52.21 -16.41 29.78
CA LEU A 13 -51.85 -14.99 29.75
C LEU A 13 -50.50 -14.68 30.43
N PRO A 14 -50.18 -15.23 31.63
CA PRO A 14 -48.85 -15.08 32.22
C PRO A 14 -47.74 -15.72 31.38
N LEU A 15 -48.01 -16.85 30.72
CA LEU A 15 -47.03 -17.56 29.87
C LEU A 15 -46.72 -16.75 28.59
N ILE A 16 -47.72 -16.14 27.98
CA ILE A 16 -47.54 -15.26 26.81
C ILE A 16 -46.79 -13.99 27.21
N ILE A 17 -47.12 -13.38 28.36
CA ILE A 17 -46.38 -12.22 28.88
C ILE A 17 -44.94 -12.60 29.23
N ALA A 18 -44.70 -13.77 29.83
CA ALA A 18 -43.36 -14.28 30.12
C ALA A 18 -42.55 -14.61 28.85
N LEU A 19 -43.20 -15.12 27.79
CA LEU A 19 -42.59 -15.34 26.47
C LEU A 19 -42.24 -14.01 25.77
N PHE A 20 -43.08 -12.98 25.90
CA PHE A 20 -42.77 -11.64 25.38
C PHE A 20 -41.64 -10.96 26.18
N LEU A 21 -41.63 -11.10 27.50
CA LEU A 21 -40.56 -10.57 28.37
C LEU A 21 -39.23 -11.33 28.20
N ALA A 22 -39.27 -12.63 27.93
CA ALA A 22 -38.07 -13.43 27.64
C ALA A 22 -37.52 -13.18 26.24
N ALA A 23 -38.37 -12.87 25.25
CA ALA A 23 -37.94 -12.50 23.90
C ALA A 23 -37.27 -11.12 23.85
N SER A 24 -37.71 -10.16 24.68
CA SER A 24 -37.04 -8.86 24.85
C SER A 24 -35.70 -8.94 25.60
N ALA A 25 -35.34 -10.09 26.16
CA ALA A 25 -34.12 -10.25 26.96
C ALA A 25 -32.90 -10.78 26.15
N LEU A 26 -33.07 -11.05 24.84
CA LEU A 26 -32.01 -11.67 24.02
C LEU A 26 -31.69 -10.92 22.72
N ALA A 27 -32.32 -9.77 22.46
CA ALA A 27 -32.04 -8.93 21.30
C ALA A 27 -31.53 -7.56 21.76
N PHE A 28 -30.47 -7.07 21.13
CA PHE A 28 -30.07 -5.68 21.27
C PHE A 28 -31.12 -4.79 20.60
N GLU A 29 -31.60 -3.77 21.32
CA GLU A 29 -32.52 -2.80 20.74
C GLU A 29 -31.75 -1.90 19.77
N ALA A 30 -32.24 -1.78 18.54
CA ALA A 30 -31.73 -0.83 17.56
C ALA A 30 -32.70 0.35 17.52
N HIS A 31 -32.26 1.52 17.99
CA HIS A 31 -33.08 2.73 18.00
C HIS A 31 -33.28 3.30 16.60
N GLU A 32 -32.24 3.21 15.77
CA GLU A 32 -32.25 3.61 14.37
C GLU A 32 -31.31 2.70 13.57
N THR A 33 -31.67 2.42 12.32
CA THR A 33 -30.77 1.75 11.38
C THR A 33 -30.73 2.51 10.06
N ASP A 34 -29.54 2.60 9.47
CA ASP A 34 -29.32 3.24 8.17
C ASP A 34 -28.48 2.35 7.26
N ASP A 35 -28.81 2.36 5.97
CA ASP A 35 -28.12 1.57 4.95
C ASP A 35 -26.86 2.31 4.45
N LEU A 36 -25.70 1.69 4.64
CA LEU A 36 -24.40 2.20 4.17
C LEU A 36 -23.90 1.45 2.92
N SER A 37 -24.73 0.64 2.28
CA SER A 37 -24.32 -0.27 1.21
C SER A 37 -23.86 0.44 -0.07
N GLY A 38 -22.96 -0.24 -0.78
CA GLY A 38 -22.47 0.17 -2.10
C GLY A 38 -21.83 1.56 -2.13
N ARG A 39 -22.17 2.35 -3.15
CA ARG A 39 -21.47 3.62 -3.47
C ARG A 39 -21.68 4.73 -2.44
N MET A 40 -22.64 4.57 -1.53
CA MET A 40 -22.92 5.56 -0.48
C MET A 40 -22.03 5.37 0.75
N TYR A 41 -21.35 4.23 0.87
CA TYR A 41 -20.54 3.89 2.05
C TYR A 41 -19.58 5.02 2.41
N PHE A 42 -18.77 5.47 1.43
CA PHE A 42 -17.79 6.52 1.65
C PHE A 42 -18.42 7.82 2.15
N GLU A 43 -19.42 8.35 1.44
CA GLU A 43 -20.04 9.64 1.77
C GLU A 43 -20.72 9.63 3.15
N LYS A 44 -21.36 8.50 3.52
CA LYS A 44 -21.98 8.35 4.85
C LYS A 44 -20.92 8.17 5.93
N MET A 45 -19.95 7.30 5.72
CA MET A 45 -18.88 7.03 6.69
C MET A 45 -18.05 8.29 6.96
N HIS A 46 -17.72 9.07 5.93
CA HIS A 46 -17.04 10.36 6.06
C HIS A 46 -17.78 11.28 7.05
N LYS A 47 -19.08 11.49 6.87
CA LYS A 47 -19.90 12.32 7.77
C LYS A 47 -19.97 11.77 9.20
N ILE A 48 -20.08 10.45 9.34
CA ILE A 48 -20.12 9.80 10.67
C ILE A 48 -18.80 10.02 11.41
N LEU A 49 -17.64 9.88 10.75
CA LEU A 49 -16.33 10.11 11.35
C LEU A 49 -16.07 11.60 11.64
N GLU A 50 -16.55 12.50 10.77
CA GLU A 50 -16.52 13.94 11.03
C GLU A 50 -17.33 14.33 12.28
N GLY A 51 -18.47 13.69 12.49
CA GLY A 51 -19.37 13.93 13.62
C GLY A 51 -18.98 13.24 14.94
N ALA A 52 -17.97 12.37 14.95
CA ALA A 52 -17.55 11.65 16.15
C ALA A 52 -17.01 12.61 17.24
N GLU A 53 -17.39 12.37 18.49
CA GLU A 53 -17.12 13.28 19.62
C GLU A 53 -16.18 12.71 20.70
N LYS A 54 -16.21 11.39 20.96
CA LYS A 54 -15.56 10.76 22.12
C LYS A 54 -14.57 9.68 21.71
N GLU A 55 -15.01 8.68 20.95
CA GLU A 55 -14.16 7.56 20.56
C GLU A 55 -14.58 6.91 19.24
N ILE A 56 -13.59 6.40 18.52
CA ILE A 56 -13.75 5.60 17.31
C ILE A 56 -12.90 4.35 17.49
N PHE A 57 -13.52 3.18 17.40
CA PHE A 57 -12.85 1.88 17.44
C PHE A 57 -13.10 1.13 16.15
N ILE A 58 -12.05 0.75 15.45
CA ILE A 58 -12.13 0.04 14.17
C ILE A 58 -11.42 -1.30 14.28
N VAL A 59 -12.09 -2.35 13.81
CA VAL A 59 -11.43 -3.61 13.43
C VAL A 59 -11.68 -3.81 11.95
N MET A 60 -10.60 -3.79 11.17
CA MET A 60 -10.69 -3.82 9.71
C MET A 60 -9.77 -4.88 9.13
N TYR A 61 -10.34 -5.77 8.34
CA TYR A 61 -9.59 -6.79 7.63
C TYR A 61 -8.60 -6.16 6.64
N ILE A 62 -9.05 -5.27 5.74
CA ILE A 62 -8.16 -4.56 4.80
C ILE A 62 -8.45 -3.06 4.77
N ILE A 63 -7.38 -2.26 4.95
CA ILE A 63 -7.29 -0.86 4.54
C ILE A 63 -6.17 -0.74 3.50
N ASP A 64 -6.52 -0.78 2.22
CA ASP A 64 -5.62 -0.71 1.07
C ASP A 64 -5.44 0.76 0.64
N MET A 65 -4.90 1.57 1.55
CA MET A 65 -4.55 2.96 1.26
C MET A 65 -3.27 3.01 0.43
N LYS A 66 -3.33 3.65 -0.73
CA LYS A 66 -2.21 3.64 -1.70
C LYS A 66 -1.39 4.92 -1.70
N SER A 67 -2.00 6.06 -1.34
CA SER A 67 -1.37 7.38 -1.37
C SER A 67 -2.11 8.39 -0.49
N GLU A 68 -1.48 9.53 -0.22
CA GLU A 68 -2.12 10.67 0.47
C GLU A 68 -2.88 11.59 -0.52
N ASN A 69 -3.70 10.98 -1.39
CA ASN A 69 -4.43 11.70 -2.42
C ASN A 69 -5.83 12.07 -1.93
N GLU A 70 -6.11 13.37 -1.82
CA GLU A 70 -7.43 13.88 -1.38
C GLU A 70 -8.62 13.41 -2.24
N LYS A 71 -8.39 12.89 -3.45
CA LYS A 71 -9.45 12.32 -4.30
C LYS A 71 -9.73 10.85 -4.01
N ASP A 72 -8.88 10.18 -3.24
CA ASP A 72 -9.04 8.78 -2.86
C ASP A 72 -9.96 8.68 -1.63
N PRO A 73 -11.12 8.02 -1.73
CA PRO A 73 -12.02 7.83 -0.60
C PRO A 73 -11.37 7.09 0.57
N ILE A 74 -10.43 6.18 0.33
CA ILE A 74 -9.77 5.42 1.40
C ILE A 74 -8.86 6.34 2.22
N PHE A 75 -8.05 7.16 1.54
CA PHE A 75 -7.23 8.17 2.19
C PHE A 75 -8.10 9.14 3.00
N ARG A 76 -9.20 9.63 2.43
CA ARG A 76 -10.11 10.55 3.14
C ARG A 76 -10.66 9.94 4.42
N LEU A 77 -11.06 8.67 4.44
CA LEU A 77 -11.50 8.01 5.67
C LEU A 77 -10.37 7.89 6.71
N CYS A 78 -9.14 7.56 6.28
CA CYS A 78 -7.98 7.58 7.17
C CYS A 78 -7.68 9.00 7.70
N GLU A 79 -7.81 10.02 6.85
CA GLU A 79 -7.63 11.42 7.20
C GLU A 79 -8.70 11.89 8.20
N ASP A 80 -9.94 11.42 8.08
CA ASP A 80 -11.02 11.72 9.03
C ASP A 80 -10.69 11.21 10.44
N LEU A 81 -10.06 10.03 10.55
CA LEU A 81 -9.58 9.50 11.83
C LEU A 81 -8.50 10.42 12.43
N VAL A 82 -7.56 10.88 11.60
CA VAL A 82 -6.51 11.83 12.02
C VAL A 82 -7.12 13.17 12.46
N LYS A 83 -8.11 13.69 11.72
CA LYS A 83 -8.83 14.91 12.07
C LYS A 83 -9.61 14.71 13.38
N ALA A 84 -10.26 13.58 13.59
CA ALA A 84 -10.96 13.26 14.83
C ALA A 84 -10.00 13.20 16.03
N ALA A 85 -8.86 12.53 15.88
CA ALA A 85 -7.83 12.50 16.91
C ALA A 85 -7.31 13.90 17.27
N LYS A 86 -7.12 14.77 16.28
CA LYS A 86 -6.76 16.18 16.49
C LYS A 86 -7.84 16.98 17.24
N ARG A 87 -9.12 16.60 17.11
CA ARG A 87 -10.22 17.17 17.92
C ARG A 87 -10.27 16.62 19.36
N GLY A 88 -9.43 15.62 19.70
CA GLY A 88 -9.41 14.96 21.00
C GLY A 88 -10.23 13.66 21.08
N VAL A 89 -10.79 13.20 19.95
CA VAL A 89 -11.51 11.91 19.87
C VAL A 89 -10.49 10.77 19.98
N LYS A 90 -10.75 9.77 20.84
CA LYS A 90 -9.86 8.61 20.95
C LYS A 90 -10.07 7.68 19.76
N ALA A 91 -9.08 7.56 18.88
CA ALA A 91 -9.15 6.66 17.73
C ALA A 91 -8.24 5.44 17.92
N LYS A 92 -8.83 4.24 17.82
CA LYS A 92 -8.11 2.96 17.85
C LYS A 92 -8.45 2.12 16.63
N VAL A 93 -7.43 1.55 16.00
CA VAL A 93 -7.56 0.72 14.80
C VAL A 93 -6.81 -0.60 15.00
N ILE A 94 -7.49 -1.72 14.80
CA ILE A 94 -6.89 -3.04 14.75
C ILE A 94 -7.00 -3.55 13.32
N LEU A 95 -5.86 -3.87 12.71
CA LEU A 95 -5.77 -4.43 11.37
C LEU A 95 -5.47 -5.92 11.44
N GLU A 96 -5.99 -6.68 10.49
CA GLU A 96 -5.59 -8.09 10.33
C GLU A 96 -4.07 -8.19 10.11
N GLY A 97 -3.46 -9.15 10.82
CA GLY A 97 -2.04 -9.47 10.74
C GLY A 97 -1.64 -10.01 9.36
N ASP A 98 -0.35 -9.87 9.03
CA ASP A 98 0.26 -10.45 7.81
C ASP A 98 -0.33 -10.03 6.45
N ILE A 99 -1.24 -9.05 6.40
CA ILE A 99 -1.73 -8.45 5.15
C ILE A 99 -0.86 -7.26 4.76
N LYS A 100 -0.08 -7.40 3.68
CA LYS A 100 0.79 -6.33 3.14
C LYS A 100 0.02 -5.05 2.76
N LYS A 101 -1.19 -5.19 2.23
CA LYS A 101 -2.04 -4.05 1.84
C LYS A 101 -2.34 -3.09 3.00
N ASN A 102 -2.34 -3.61 4.23
CA ASN A 102 -2.57 -2.81 5.44
C ASN A 102 -1.35 -1.96 5.84
N GLU A 103 -0.16 -2.19 5.28
CA GLU A 103 1.07 -1.57 5.77
C GLU A 103 1.05 -0.06 5.64
N TYR A 104 0.73 0.46 4.45
CA TYR A 104 0.73 1.89 4.22
C TYR A 104 -0.25 2.62 5.16
N ALA A 105 -1.48 2.09 5.28
CA ALA A 105 -2.48 2.58 6.23
C ALA A 105 -2.00 2.50 7.69
N TYR A 106 -1.43 1.37 8.09
CA TYR A 106 -0.88 1.17 9.43
C TYR A 106 0.09 2.29 9.79
N TYR A 107 1.11 2.50 8.96
CA TYR A 107 2.17 3.43 9.29
C TYR A 107 1.76 4.90 9.16
N TYR A 108 0.90 5.24 8.19
CA TYR A 108 0.31 6.57 8.12
C TYR A 108 -0.49 6.89 9.39
N LEU A 109 -1.33 5.96 9.86
CA LEU A 109 -2.13 6.15 11.07
C LEU A 109 -1.23 6.27 12.32
N ASP A 110 -0.25 5.38 12.49
CA ASP A 110 0.69 5.41 13.63
C ASP A 110 1.50 6.72 13.66
N LYS A 111 2.05 7.14 12.51
CA LYS A 111 2.79 8.41 12.36
C LYS A 111 1.93 9.62 12.73
N ASN A 112 0.63 9.57 12.44
CA ASN A 112 -0.32 10.65 12.75
C ASN A 112 -0.95 10.51 14.16
N GLY A 113 -0.41 9.64 15.02
CA GLY A 113 -0.78 9.55 16.43
C GLY A 113 -2.04 8.72 16.71
N ILE A 114 -2.52 7.93 15.75
CA ILE A 114 -3.64 7.00 15.95
C ILE A 114 -3.12 5.74 16.65
N ASP A 115 -3.88 5.21 17.62
CA ASP A 115 -3.54 3.93 18.24
C ASP A 115 -3.85 2.77 17.29
N VAL A 116 -2.89 2.43 16.44
CA VAL A 116 -3.03 1.32 15.48
C VAL A 116 -2.19 0.11 15.85
N SER A 117 -2.79 -1.08 15.83
CA SER A 117 -2.11 -2.35 16.10
C SER A 117 -2.52 -3.43 15.09
N ILE A 118 -1.75 -4.51 15.01
CA ILE A 118 -2.11 -5.69 14.23
C ILE A 118 -2.64 -6.80 15.13
N ASP A 119 -3.63 -7.55 14.65
CA ASP A 119 -4.04 -8.81 15.25
C ASP A 119 -2.94 -9.87 15.11
N ILE A 120 -2.66 -10.61 16.18
CA ILE A 120 -1.71 -11.73 16.22
C ILE A 120 -2.37 -13.03 16.70
N SER A 121 -3.70 -13.09 16.65
CA SER A 121 -4.49 -14.27 16.98
C SER A 121 -4.28 -15.36 15.91
N GLU A 122 -4.33 -16.63 16.33
CA GLU A 122 -4.20 -17.76 15.40
C GLU A 122 -5.37 -17.84 14.38
N GLN A 123 -6.52 -17.26 14.72
CA GLN A 123 -7.68 -17.18 13.85
C GLN A 123 -7.76 -15.81 13.20
N TYR A 124 -7.78 -15.79 11.86
CA TYR A 124 -8.03 -14.59 11.08
C TYR A 124 -9.36 -13.94 11.48
N LYS A 125 -9.32 -12.65 11.78
CA LYS A 125 -10.48 -11.78 11.97
C LYS A 125 -10.83 -11.11 10.65
N HIS A 126 -11.86 -11.64 10.00
CA HIS A 126 -12.41 -11.07 8.77
C HIS A 126 -13.40 -9.92 9.02
N ASP A 127 -13.31 -9.25 10.17
CA ASP A 127 -14.23 -8.19 10.59
C ASP A 127 -14.02 -6.90 9.76
N LYS A 128 -15.11 -6.18 9.52
CA LYS A 128 -15.13 -4.79 9.03
C LYS A 128 -16.09 -3.99 9.92
N GLY A 129 -15.72 -3.90 11.19
CA GLY A 129 -16.55 -3.33 12.24
C GLY A 129 -16.00 -1.98 12.70
N ILE A 130 -16.90 -1.02 12.89
CA ILE A 130 -16.57 0.30 13.42
C ILE A 130 -17.57 0.64 14.53
N VAL A 131 -17.07 1.03 15.69
CA VAL A 131 -17.89 1.52 16.80
C VAL A 131 -17.52 2.98 17.05
N ILE A 132 -18.52 3.85 17.08
CA ILE A 132 -18.36 5.28 17.32
C ILE A 132 -19.14 5.67 18.59
N ASP A 133 -18.47 6.38 19.48
CA ASP A 133 -19.02 6.98 20.71
C ASP A 133 -19.80 6.02 21.62
N LYS A 134 -19.42 4.73 21.60
CA LYS A 134 -20.09 3.62 22.33
C LYS A 134 -21.59 3.51 22.02
N ARG A 135 -21.99 3.91 20.82
CA ARG A 135 -23.41 4.00 20.44
C ARG A 135 -23.66 3.53 19.02
N TRP A 136 -22.90 4.07 18.07
CA TRP A 136 -23.09 3.81 16.66
C TRP A 136 -22.21 2.64 16.24
N VAL A 137 -22.81 1.64 15.61
CA VAL A 137 -22.12 0.46 15.10
C VAL A 137 -22.27 0.42 13.59
N VAL A 138 -21.14 0.44 12.88
CA VAL A 138 -21.09 0.05 11.48
C VAL A 138 -20.60 -1.39 11.39
N ALA A 139 -21.37 -2.25 10.72
CA ALA A 139 -21.00 -3.63 10.45
C ALA A 139 -21.39 -4.01 9.03
N GLY A 140 -20.54 -4.81 8.36
CA GLY A 140 -20.81 -5.23 6.99
C GLY A 140 -19.64 -5.95 6.32
N SER A 141 -19.68 -5.98 4.99
CA SER A 141 -18.69 -6.63 4.13
C SER A 141 -17.62 -5.67 3.57
N THR A 142 -17.84 -4.36 3.66
CA THR A 142 -17.00 -3.33 3.03
C THR A 142 -15.61 -3.22 3.67
N ASN A 143 -14.59 -3.78 3.02
CA ASN A 143 -13.20 -3.41 3.29
C ASN A 143 -12.91 -1.98 2.79
N TRP A 144 -11.91 -1.31 3.33
CA TRP A 144 -11.46 -0.04 2.76
C TRP A 144 -10.48 -0.32 1.61
N THR A 145 -11.04 -0.70 0.47
CA THR A 145 -10.30 -1.02 -0.76
C THR A 145 -10.96 -0.40 -1.97
N GLU A 146 -10.20 -0.16 -3.03
CA GLU A 146 -10.75 0.41 -4.26
C GLU A 146 -11.86 -0.49 -4.85
N ALA A 147 -11.67 -1.81 -4.76
CA ALA A 147 -12.66 -2.78 -5.21
C ALA A 147 -13.98 -2.68 -4.44
N ALA A 148 -13.92 -2.66 -3.11
CA ALA A 148 -15.12 -2.52 -2.27
C ALA A 148 -15.87 -1.21 -2.53
N MET A 149 -15.14 -0.11 -2.77
CA MET A 149 -15.73 1.21 -2.95
C MET A 149 -16.27 1.48 -4.36
N ARG A 150 -15.74 0.80 -5.40
CA ARG A 150 -16.05 1.11 -6.81
C ARG A 150 -16.69 -0.02 -7.60
N TYR A 151 -16.32 -1.27 -7.32
CA TYR A 151 -16.60 -2.39 -8.21
C TYR A 151 -17.47 -3.47 -7.56
N ASN A 152 -17.27 -3.76 -6.27
CA ASN A 152 -18.00 -4.82 -5.57
C ASN A 152 -19.41 -4.37 -5.17
N SER A 153 -20.29 -5.36 -5.04
CA SER A 153 -21.57 -5.19 -4.36
C SER A 153 -21.38 -5.51 -2.88
N GLU A 154 -21.15 -4.48 -2.07
CA GLU A 154 -20.96 -4.60 -0.62
C GLU A 154 -22.22 -4.20 0.14
N THR A 155 -22.46 -4.83 1.29
CA THR A 155 -23.56 -4.50 2.20
C THR A 155 -23.01 -4.07 3.54
N SER A 156 -23.50 -2.96 4.08
CA SER A 156 -23.11 -2.44 5.40
C SER A 156 -24.26 -1.67 6.01
N VAL A 157 -24.39 -1.75 7.33
CA VAL A 157 -25.44 -1.06 8.08
C VAL A 157 -24.81 -0.22 9.18
N LEU A 158 -25.43 0.93 9.46
CA LEU A 158 -25.22 1.70 10.68
C LEU A 158 -26.38 1.39 11.62
N VAL A 159 -26.06 1.13 12.89
CA VAL A 159 -27.03 0.81 13.93
C VAL A 159 -26.78 1.74 15.11
N ASP A 160 -27.83 2.44 15.55
CA ASP A 160 -27.86 3.13 16.84
C ASP A 160 -28.22 2.13 17.94
N SER A 161 -27.22 1.62 18.66
CA SER A 161 -27.44 0.68 19.76
C SER A 161 -26.24 0.70 20.71
N PRO A 162 -26.33 1.42 21.84
CA PRO A 162 -25.31 1.39 22.89
C PRO A 162 -25.00 -0.02 23.40
N GLU A 163 -26.00 -0.89 23.51
CA GLU A 163 -25.84 -2.26 24.01
C GLU A 163 -25.08 -3.13 23.00
N LEU A 164 -25.37 -3.00 21.70
CA LEU A 164 -24.60 -3.69 20.65
C LEU A 164 -23.16 -3.16 20.59
N ALA A 165 -22.98 -1.84 20.70
CA ALA A 165 -21.68 -1.21 20.73
C ALA A 165 -20.82 -1.75 21.89
N GLU A 166 -21.40 -1.83 23.10
CA GLU A 166 -20.73 -2.40 24.27
C GLU A 166 -20.35 -3.88 24.04
N SER A 167 -21.28 -4.69 23.51
CA SER A 167 -21.02 -6.10 23.21
C SER A 167 -19.89 -6.30 22.20
N ILE A 168 -19.85 -5.51 21.13
CA ILE A 168 -18.80 -5.57 20.11
C ILE A 168 -17.46 -5.11 20.68
N LEU A 169 -17.44 -4.00 21.44
CA LEU A 169 -16.22 -3.52 22.09
C LEU A 169 -15.65 -4.54 23.08
N ALA A 170 -16.51 -5.23 23.84
CA ALA A 170 -16.08 -6.31 24.74
C ALA A 170 -15.40 -7.45 23.96
N ARG A 171 -15.99 -7.88 22.84
CA ARG A 171 -15.38 -8.89 21.96
C ARG A 171 -14.06 -8.42 21.34
N TYR A 172 -13.95 -7.14 20.99
CA TYR A 172 -12.72 -6.56 20.44
C TYR A 172 -11.61 -6.37 21.47
N ALA A 173 -11.95 -6.20 22.74
CA ALA A 173 -10.98 -6.15 23.82
C ALA A 173 -10.22 -7.48 24.02
N GLU A 174 -10.79 -8.61 23.58
CA GLU A 174 -10.15 -9.93 23.65
C GLU A 174 -9.12 -10.17 22.54
N ILE A 175 -9.04 -9.29 21.53
CA ILE A 175 -8.10 -9.45 20.41
C ILE A 175 -6.67 -9.26 20.92
N LYS A 176 -5.84 -10.30 20.73
CA LYS A 176 -4.41 -10.20 21.00
C LYS A 176 -3.78 -9.35 19.91
N THR A 177 -3.17 -8.23 20.28
CA THR A 177 -2.56 -7.33 19.32
C THR A 177 -1.09 -7.08 19.60
N LYS A 178 -0.34 -6.74 18.55
CA LYS A 178 1.04 -6.25 18.62
C LYS A 178 1.12 -4.92 17.89
N LYS A 179 1.91 -3.98 18.38
CA LYS A 179 2.40 -2.89 17.53
C LYS A 179 3.36 -3.50 16.49
N LYS A 180 3.26 -3.10 15.23
CA LYS A 180 4.37 -3.37 14.32
C LYS A 180 5.58 -2.63 14.88
N ASP A 181 6.75 -3.25 14.76
CA ASP A 181 7.99 -2.58 15.12
C ASP A 181 8.02 -1.26 14.33
N LYS A 182 8.41 -0.15 14.99
CA LYS A 182 8.55 1.15 14.33
C LYS A 182 9.62 1.02 13.25
N ARG A 183 9.24 0.55 12.07
CA ARG A 183 10.02 0.72 10.86
C ARG A 183 9.95 2.21 10.58
N LEU A 184 11.02 2.88 10.99
CA LEU A 184 11.43 4.26 10.70
C LEU A 184 10.63 4.88 9.56
N GLU A 185 9.98 6.02 9.82
CA GLU A 185 9.62 7.23 9.01
C GLU A 185 9.50 7.18 7.45
N ASN A 186 9.82 6.09 6.77
CA ASN A 186 10.17 5.94 5.36
C ASN A 186 9.27 4.98 4.57
N ILE A 187 8.11 4.58 5.11
CA ILE A 187 7.18 3.64 4.45
C ILE A 187 6.59 4.15 3.13
N LEU A 188 6.71 5.44 2.81
CA LEU A 188 6.33 5.93 1.48
C LEU A 188 7.33 5.56 0.39
N THR A 189 8.40 4.82 0.72
CA THR A 189 9.52 4.62 -0.18
C THR A 189 10.13 3.22 -0.08
N VAL A 190 10.70 2.74 -1.18
CA VAL A 190 11.57 1.55 -1.23
C VAL A 190 13.02 2.03 -1.19
N PRO A 191 13.78 1.72 -0.13
CA PRO A 191 15.20 2.03 -0.09
C PRO A 191 15.97 1.08 -1.02
N ILE A 192 16.84 1.65 -1.85
CA ILE A 192 17.69 0.92 -2.79
C ILE A 192 19.13 1.36 -2.61
N GLU A 193 20.03 0.39 -2.51
CA GLU A 193 21.47 0.61 -2.44
C GLU A 193 21.96 1.53 -3.57
N ARG A 194 22.74 2.55 -3.22
CA ARG A 194 23.33 3.50 -4.17
C ARG A 194 24.15 2.80 -5.25
N ALA A 195 24.79 1.68 -4.90
CA ALA A 195 25.55 0.84 -5.81
C ALA A 195 24.73 0.36 -7.03
N PHE A 196 23.40 0.27 -6.92
CA PHE A 196 22.53 -0.03 -8.06
C PHE A 196 22.65 0.97 -9.21
N LEU A 197 22.65 2.26 -8.87
CA LEU A 197 22.73 3.31 -9.86
C LEU A 197 24.15 3.57 -10.32
N GLU A 198 25.11 3.46 -9.41
CA GLU A 198 26.52 3.78 -9.67
C GLU A 198 27.31 2.62 -10.27
N ASP A 199 26.70 1.44 -10.45
CA ASP A 199 27.34 0.36 -11.18
C ASP A 199 27.67 0.82 -12.62
N PRO A 200 28.97 0.87 -12.99
CA PRO A 200 29.41 1.45 -14.25
C PRO A 200 29.00 0.63 -15.48
N VAL A 201 28.55 -0.61 -15.29
CA VAL A 201 28.19 -1.55 -16.36
C VAL A 201 26.68 -1.75 -16.43
N LEU A 202 26.02 -1.89 -15.29
CA LEU A 202 24.65 -2.37 -15.22
C LEU A 202 23.66 -1.45 -15.95
N GLY A 203 23.73 -0.14 -15.72
CA GLY A 203 22.87 0.83 -16.38
C GLY A 203 23.03 0.81 -17.91
N ALA A 204 24.28 0.73 -18.37
CA ALA A 204 24.59 0.57 -19.79
C ALA A 204 24.02 -0.73 -20.35
N LEU A 205 24.12 -1.83 -19.59
CA LEU A 205 23.67 -3.15 -19.98
C LEU A 205 22.14 -3.20 -20.15
N PHE A 206 21.38 -2.67 -19.19
CA PHE A 206 19.92 -2.58 -19.30
C PHE A 206 19.48 -1.77 -20.51
N LEU A 207 20.06 -0.58 -20.69
CA LEU A 207 19.72 0.34 -21.79
C LEU A 207 20.08 -0.25 -23.16
N LYS A 208 21.29 -0.80 -23.32
CA LYS A 208 21.74 -1.40 -24.59
C LYS A 208 20.85 -2.57 -25.03
N ASN A 209 20.31 -3.33 -24.07
CA ASN A 209 19.46 -4.48 -24.35
C ASN A 209 17.97 -4.16 -24.29
N ASN A 210 17.59 -2.88 -24.18
CA ASN A 210 16.22 -2.41 -24.09
C ASN A 210 15.36 -3.21 -23.08
N SER A 211 15.97 -3.61 -21.96
CA SER A 211 15.39 -4.59 -21.03
C SER A 211 14.42 -3.96 -20.03
N ASN A 212 13.40 -3.28 -20.56
CA ASN A 212 12.37 -2.58 -19.78
C ASN A 212 11.69 -3.50 -18.77
N ARG A 213 11.14 -4.63 -19.23
CA ARG A 213 10.39 -5.55 -18.35
C ARG A 213 11.26 -6.17 -17.27
N ALA A 214 12.51 -6.54 -17.58
CA ALA A 214 13.42 -7.05 -16.56
C ALA A 214 13.73 -5.98 -15.50
N PHE A 215 14.01 -4.75 -15.93
CA PHE A 215 14.22 -3.62 -15.02
C PHE A 215 13.00 -3.37 -14.13
N ASP A 216 11.81 -3.30 -14.73
CA ASP A 216 10.55 -3.07 -14.00
C ASP A 216 10.24 -4.22 -13.03
N LEU A 217 10.48 -5.47 -13.44
CA LEU A 217 10.31 -6.66 -12.61
C LEU A 217 11.25 -6.63 -11.40
N TYR A 218 12.50 -6.23 -11.59
CA TYR A 218 13.45 -6.12 -10.48
C TYR A 218 13.01 -5.07 -9.46
N LEU A 219 12.63 -3.86 -9.92
CA LEU A 219 12.11 -2.83 -9.02
C LEU A 219 10.80 -3.26 -8.33
N PHE A 220 9.96 -4.03 -9.02
CA PHE A 220 8.74 -4.58 -8.43
C PHE A 220 9.03 -5.61 -7.33
N PHE A 221 10.05 -6.46 -7.49
CA PHE A 221 10.47 -7.35 -6.43
C PHE A 221 11.06 -6.62 -5.23
N LEU A 222 11.82 -5.55 -5.45
CA LEU A 222 12.27 -4.69 -4.34
C LEU A 222 11.08 -4.04 -3.62
N TYR A 223 10.05 -3.64 -4.36
CA TYR A 223 8.79 -3.13 -3.79
C TYR A 223 8.02 -4.20 -2.99
N GLN A 224 7.98 -5.45 -3.47
CA GLN A 224 7.29 -6.54 -2.78
C GLN A 224 8.09 -7.15 -1.63
N PHE A 225 9.39 -6.88 -1.53
CA PHE A 225 10.28 -7.48 -0.55
C PHE A 225 9.95 -7.04 0.88
N ASN A 226 9.72 -8.00 1.77
CA ASN A 226 9.29 -7.73 3.14
C ASN A 226 10.44 -7.60 4.16
N GLY A 227 11.69 -7.80 3.72
CA GLY A 227 12.87 -7.79 4.60
C GLY A 227 13.20 -9.13 5.25
N ASN A 228 12.72 -10.26 4.70
CA ASN A 228 13.12 -11.58 5.21
C ASN A 228 14.63 -11.84 5.02
N LYS A 229 15.22 -12.63 5.91
CA LYS A 229 16.68 -12.85 5.96
C LYS A 229 17.18 -13.65 4.76
N GLU A 230 16.30 -14.42 4.13
CA GLU A 230 16.58 -15.26 2.98
C GLU A 230 16.59 -14.48 1.65
N GLY A 231 16.23 -13.18 1.65
CA GLY A 231 16.13 -12.38 0.43
C GLY A 231 15.03 -12.83 -0.53
N ARG A 232 14.08 -13.65 -0.06
CA ARG A 232 13.09 -14.33 -0.91
C ARG A 232 11.93 -13.42 -1.28
N VAL A 233 11.44 -13.58 -2.51
CA VAL A 233 10.21 -12.94 -2.99
C VAL A 233 9.31 -14.01 -3.61
N GLU A 234 8.06 -14.06 -3.17
CA GLU A 234 7.04 -14.91 -3.76
C GLU A 234 6.45 -14.24 -5.00
N ILE A 235 6.26 -15.01 -6.07
CA ILE A 235 5.69 -14.50 -7.31
C ILE A 235 4.20 -14.82 -7.37
N ASP A 236 3.36 -13.80 -7.25
CA ASP A 236 2.01 -13.83 -7.83
C ASP A 236 2.14 -13.53 -9.34
N TYR A 237 2.00 -14.58 -10.16
CA TYR A 237 2.18 -14.46 -11.60
C TYR A 237 1.12 -13.61 -12.28
N GLU A 238 -0.10 -13.59 -11.76
CA GLU A 238 -1.18 -12.81 -12.37
C GLU A 238 -1.00 -11.33 -12.05
N GLU A 239 -0.70 -11.00 -10.78
CA GLU A 239 -0.33 -9.65 -10.37
C GLU A 239 0.90 -9.14 -11.14
N THR A 240 1.95 -9.96 -11.20
CA THR A 240 3.19 -9.63 -11.93
C THR A 240 2.90 -9.43 -13.42
N ALA A 241 2.01 -10.23 -14.02
CA ALA A 241 1.63 -10.06 -15.41
C ALA A 241 0.91 -8.74 -15.66
N ARG A 242 -0.08 -8.39 -14.82
CA ARG A 242 -0.78 -7.10 -14.90
C ARG A 242 0.19 -5.94 -14.74
N TYR A 243 1.09 -6.02 -13.76
CA TYR A 243 2.11 -5.01 -13.50
C TYR A 243 3.04 -4.79 -14.71
N LEU A 244 3.51 -5.87 -15.33
CA LEU A 244 4.38 -5.80 -16.51
C LEU A 244 3.65 -5.43 -17.82
N GLY A 245 2.35 -5.13 -17.75
CA GLY A 245 1.50 -4.85 -18.90
C GLY A 245 1.41 -6.04 -19.86
N LEU A 246 1.41 -7.26 -19.32
CA LEU A 246 1.19 -8.48 -20.09
C LEU A 246 -0.31 -8.73 -20.24
N ASP A 247 -0.69 -9.22 -21.41
CA ASP A 247 -2.06 -9.62 -21.71
C ASP A 247 -2.41 -10.91 -20.95
N THR A 248 -3.19 -10.78 -19.88
CA THR A 248 -3.61 -11.89 -19.02
C THR A 248 -4.67 -12.78 -19.69
N GLU A 249 -5.37 -12.30 -20.72
CA GLU A 249 -6.39 -13.08 -21.46
C GLU A 249 -5.77 -14.21 -22.29
N LYS A 250 -4.47 -14.10 -22.61
CA LYS A 250 -3.69 -15.17 -23.27
C LYS A 250 -3.45 -16.40 -22.38
N GLY A 251 -3.87 -16.35 -21.11
CA GLY A 251 -3.85 -17.48 -20.18
C GLY A 251 -2.56 -17.62 -19.37
N LEU A 252 -2.69 -18.34 -18.24
CA LEU A 252 -1.67 -18.51 -17.19
C LEU A 252 -0.29 -18.91 -17.72
N GLU A 253 -0.24 -19.97 -18.53
CA GLU A 253 1.03 -20.49 -19.06
C GLU A 253 1.74 -19.53 -20.02
N TRP A 254 0.99 -18.65 -20.69
CA TRP A 254 1.58 -17.67 -21.61
C TRP A 254 2.33 -16.58 -20.84
N TYR A 255 1.68 -15.91 -19.87
CA TYR A 255 2.34 -14.84 -19.13
C TYR A 255 3.38 -15.38 -18.15
N ARG A 256 3.19 -16.58 -17.58
CA ARG A 256 4.24 -17.30 -16.83
C ARG A 256 5.51 -17.44 -17.64
N ARG A 257 5.40 -17.86 -18.90
CA ARG A 257 6.56 -17.98 -19.80
C ARG A 257 7.26 -16.65 -20.05
N GLN A 258 6.49 -15.57 -20.21
CA GLN A 258 7.08 -14.23 -20.39
C GLN A 258 7.83 -13.80 -19.13
N ILE A 259 7.23 -13.97 -17.94
CA ILE A 259 7.85 -13.64 -16.65
C ILE A 259 9.13 -14.46 -16.44
N ARG A 260 9.08 -15.78 -16.66
CA ARG A 260 10.26 -16.67 -16.57
C ARG A 260 11.41 -16.23 -17.47
N ARG A 261 11.14 -15.72 -18.67
CA ARG A 261 12.19 -15.18 -19.54
C ARG A 261 12.85 -13.94 -18.93
N GLU A 262 12.08 -13.05 -18.31
CA GLU A 262 12.64 -11.86 -17.66
C GLU A 262 13.40 -12.24 -16.37
N LEU A 263 12.91 -13.21 -15.59
CA LEU A 263 13.64 -13.81 -14.46
C LEU A 263 15.01 -14.37 -14.89
N GLN A 264 15.04 -15.15 -15.98
CA GLN A 264 16.29 -15.71 -16.49
C GLN A 264 17.28 -14.63 -16.89
N LYS A 265 16.82 -13.49 -17.45
CA LYS A 265 17.70 -12.34 -17.73
C LYS A 265 18.23 -11.73 -16.44
N LEU A 266 17.37 -11.54 -15.44
CA LEU A 266 17.76 -10.98 -14.14
C LEU A 266 18.84 -11.82 -13.46
N GLN A 267 18.76 -13.14 -13.57
CA GLN A 267 19.79 -14.05 -13.09
C GLN A 267 21.04 -14.00 -13.98
N ASP A 268 20.95 -14.46 -15.23
CA ASP A 268 22.14 -14.80 -16.02
C ASP A 268 22.87 -13.59 -16.57
N LYS A 269 22.14 -12.50 -16.84
CA LYS A 269 22.68 -11.32 -17.52
C LYS A 269 22.95 -10.17 -16.57
N TYR A 270 22.08 -9.97 -15.60
CA TYR A 270 22.17 -8.84 -14.68
C TYR A 270 22.69 -9.24 -13.30
N ASN A 271 22.73 -10.54 -12.99
CA ASN A 271 23.21 -11.07 -11.71
C ASN A 271 22.56 -10.38 -10.51
N LEU A 272 21.23 -10.20 -10.57
CA LEU A 272 20.44 -9.50 -9.54
C LEU A 272 19.61 -10.44 -8.68
N ILE A 273 19.38 -11.66 -9.15
CA ILE A 273 18.60 -12.69 -8.47
C ILE A 273 19.22 -14.07 -8.68
N THR A 274 18.84 -15.01 -7.83
CA THR A 274 18.98 -16.45 -8.10
C THR A 274 17.60 -17.11 -8.19
N LEU A 275 17.53 -18.17 -8.99
CA LEU A 275 16.35 -18.99 -9.18
C LEU A 275 16.63 -20.41 -8.70
N GLU A 276 16.02 -20.80 -7.59
CA GLU A 276 16.07 -22.18 -7.13
C GLU A 276 14.96 -22.97 -7.81
N LYS A 277 15.35 -23.94 -8.64
CA LYS A 277 14.40 -24.85 -9.31
C LYS A 277 14.02 -25.98 -8.38
N ILE A 278 12.74 -26.07 -8.06
CA ILE A 278 12.17 -27.20 -7.33
C ILE A 278 11.27 -27.98 -8.28
N TYR A 279 11.50 -29.29 -8.40
CA TYR A 279 10.73 -30.13 -9.32
C TYR A 279 9.24 -30.07 -8.99
N GLY A 280 8.41 -29.78 -10.00
CA GLY A 280 6.96 -29.67 -9.85
C GLY A 280 6.47 -28.44 -9.08
N LYS A 281 7.34 -27.50 -8.70
CA LYS A 281 6.98 -26.26 -8.02
C LYS A 281 7.45 -25.03 -8.79
N GLU A 282 6.87 -23.89 -8.45
CA GLU A 282 7.33 -22.60 -8.96
C GLU A 282 8.76 -22.29 -8.45
N PRO A 283 9.60 -21.63 -9.25
CA PRO A 283 10.95 -21.30 -8.84
C PRO A 283 10.92 -20.32 -7.67
N ILE A 284 11.76 -20.56 -6.68
CA ILE A 284 11.96 -19.58 -5.59
C ILE A 284 12.90 -18.51 -6.12
N VAL A 285 12.48 -17.26 -6.02
CA VAL A 285 13.31 -16.11 -6.34
C VAL A 285 13.96 -15.59 -5.08
N THR A 286 15.29 -15.47 -5.12
CA THR A 286 16.07 -14.80 -4.09
C THR A 286 16.74 -13.57 -4.72
N LEU A 287 16.50 -12.40 -4.14
CA LEU A 287 17.19 -11.16 -4.48
C LEU A 287 18.63 -11.24 -3.97
N LEU A 288 19.59 -10.76 -4.77
CA LEU A 288 21.00 -10.73 -4.40
C LEU A 288 21.41 -9.37 -3.83
N ASP A 289 22.25 -9.39 -2.80
CA ASP A 289 22.82 -8.20 -2.18
C ASP A 289 23.71 -7.41 -3.17
N TRP A 290 23.81 -6.09 -3.01
CA TRP A 290 24.59 -5.23 -3.91
C TRP A 290 26.08 -5.20 -3.58
N LYS A 291 26.45 -5.40 -2.31
CA LYS A 291 27.84 -5.42 -1.85
C LYS A 291 28.44 -6.80 -2.11
N ASP A 292 27.67 -7.87 -1.88
CA ASP A 292 28.07 -9.23 -2.23
C ASP A 292 26.98 -9.99 -3.01
N ARG A 293 27.24 -10.22 -4.30
CA ARG A 293 26.35 -10.96 -5.21
C ARG A 293 26.18 -12.45 -4.91
N LYS A 294 26.77 -12.94 -3.82
CA LYS A 294 26.57 -14.31 -3.33
C LYS A 294 25.61 -14.37 -2.16
N GLU A 295 25.33 -13.23 -1.53
CA GLU A 295 24.50 -13.14 -0.35
C GLU A 295 23.07 -12.70 -0.69
N ALA A 296 22.15 -13.03 0.19
CA ALA A 296 20.76 -12.62 0.09
C ALA A 296 20.62 -11.11 0.31
N TYR A 297 19.78 -10.46 -0.48
CA TYR A 297 19.50 -9.02 -0.36
C TYR A 297 18.93 -8.70 1.02
N SER A 298 19.47 -7.64 1.62
CA SER A 298 18.95 -7.03 2.83
C SER A 298 18.52 -5.59 2.55
N ILE A 299 17.58 -5.09 3.34
CA ILE A 299 17.17 -3.68 3.26
C ILE A 299 18.38 -2.83 3.68
N PRO A 300 18.85 -1.88 2.86
CA PRO A 300 20.05 -1.13 3.19
C PRO A 300 19.80 -0.16 4.35
N GLU A 301 20.72 -0.18 5.32
CA GLU A 301 20.70 0.72 6.47
C GLU A 301 21.49 2.02 6.19
N GLU A 302 22.44 1.97 5.26
CA GLU A 302 23.32 3.09 4.89
C GLU A 302 23.52 3.14 3.37
N HIS A 303 23.95 4.31 2.86
CA HIS A 303 24.31 4.52 1.45
C HIS A 303 23.22 4.10 0.45
N TYR A 304 21.97 4.39 0.76
CA TYR A 304 20.84 4.13 -0.13
C TYR A 304 20.19 5.42 -0.62
N PHE A 305 19.28 5.27 -1.59
CA PHE A 305 18.32 6.29 -1.97
C PHE A 305 16.92 5.68 -1.96
N GLN A 306 15.92 6.55 -1.95
CA GLN A 306 14.54 6.14 -1.77
C GLN A 306 13.77 6.28 -3.10
N ILE A 307 13.05 5.24 -3.50
CA ILE A 307 12.04 5.34 -4.55
C ILE A 307 10.67 5.48 -3.89
N PRO A 308 9.92 6.57 -4.12
CA PRO A 308 8.60 6.74 -3.56
C PRO A 308 7.61 5.71 -4.13
N TYR A 309 6.67 5.22 -3.33
CA TYR A 309 5.62 4.30 -3.76
C TYR A 309 4.79 4.85 -4.92
N ALA A 310 4.63 6.17 -4.96
CA ALA A 310 4.04 6.90 -6.07
C ALA A 310 4.69 6.58 -7.43
N TYR A 311 5.94 6.11 -7.47
CA TYR A 311 6.55 5.58 -8.69
C TYR A 311 5.73 4.42 -9.30
N TRP A 312 5.32 3.46 -8.47
CA TRP A 312 4.52 2.31 -8.92
C TRP A 312 3.04 2.68 -9.07
N GLU A 313 2.48 3.42 -8.12
CA GLU A 313 1.04 3.79 -8.10
C GLU A 313 0.63 4.67 -9.28
N ASP A 314 1.45 5.65 -9.64
CA ASP A 314 1.18 6.48 -10.83
C ASP A 314 1.47 5.73 -12.13
N GLY A 315 1.89 4.46 -12.09
CA GLY A 315 2.15 3.63 -13.26
C GLY A 315 3.35 4.08 -14.09
N TYR A 316 4.35 4.74 -13.49
CA TYR A 316 5.57 5.14 -14.19
C TYR A 316 6.33 3.96 -14.85
N PRO A 317 6.32 2.72 -14.32
CA PRO A 317 6.82 1.55 -15.03
C PRO A 317 6.24 1.41 -16.46
N GLY A 318 4.94 1.65 -16.65
CA GLY A 318 4.32 1.59 -17.98
C GLY A 318 4.44 2.91 -18.79
N LYS A 319 4.59 4.05 -18.11
CA LYS A 319 4.50 5.39 -18.72
C LYS A 319 5.84 6.00 -19.14
N LEU A 320 6.96 5.51 -18.63
CA LEU A 320 8.29 6.04 -18.89
C LEU A 320 9.12 5.10 -19.77
N SER A 321 9.96 5.68 -20.63
CA SER A 321 11.02 4.90 -21.27
C SER A 321 12.08 4.46 -20.24
N LEU A 322 12.82 3.38 -20.52
CA LEU A 322 13.93 2.93 -19.66
C LEU A 322 14.95 4.03 -19.37
N ALA A 323 15.24 4.90 -20.35
CA ALA A 323 16.13 6.03 -20.16
C ALA A 323 15.56 7.06 -19.16
N ALA A 324 14.26 7.34 -19.25
CA ALA A 324 13.57 8.22 -18.31
C ALA A 324 13.49 7.60 -16.91
N LYS A 325 13.25 6.29 -16.78
CA LYS A 325 13.27 5.59 -15.48
C LYS A 325 14.63 5.72 -14.80
N TYR A 326 15.72 5.43 -15.50
CA TYR A 326 17.07 5.62 -14.95
C TYR A 326 17.34 7.07 -14.56
N CYS A 327 16.96 8.03 -15.41
CA CYS A 327 17.11 9.45 -15.09
C CYS A 327 16.26 9.85 -13.89
N LEU A 328 15.09 9.26 -13.69
CA LEU A 328 14.24 9.51 -12.51
C LEU A 328 14.93 9.01 -11.26
N LEU A 329 15.47 7.79 -11.27
CA LEU A 329 16.20 7.26 -10.12
C LEU A 329 17.43 8.11 -9.77
N ILE A 330 18.15 8.63 -10.78
CA ILE A 330 19.24 9.58 -10.56
C ILE A 330 18.70 10.87 -9.92
N ASN A 331 17.57 11.41 -10.37
CA ASN A 331 16.99 12.61 -9.75
C ASN A 331 16.55 12.36 -8.31
N LEU A 332 15.93 11.21 -8.01
CA LEU A 332 15.55 10.80 -6.65
C LEU A 332 16.79 10.71 -5.77
N TYR A 333 17.86 10.09 -6.26
CA TYR A 333 19.11 9.97 -5.53
C TYR A 333 19.82 11.31 -5.30
N GLU A 334 19.92 12.18 -6.31
CA GLU A 334 20.63 13.44 -6.14
C GLU A 334 19.81 14.43 -5.30
N ALA A 335 18.46 14.37 -5.35
CA ALA A 335 17.60 15.21 -4.52
C ALA A 335 17.82 14.99 -3.02
N THR A 336 18.09 13.75 -2.57
CA THR A 336 18.40 13.47 -1.16
C THR A 336 19.74 14.07 -0.71
N ASN A 337 20.57 14.54 -1.64
CA ASN A 337 21.90 15.11 -1.38
C ASN A 337 21.96 16.63 -1.66
N THR A 338 20.83 17.31 -1.84
CA THR A 338 20.78 18.75 -2.17
C THR A 338 20.54 19.68 -0.99
N ASP A 339 21.07 20.91 -1.09
CA ASP A 339 20.76 22.01 -0.19
C ASP A 339 19.31 22.51 -0.37
N LYS A 340 18.86 23.42 0.53
CA LYS A 340 17.47 23.90 0.70
C LYS A 340 16.66 24.23 -0.57
N ASP A 341 17.29 24.58 -1.69
CA ASP A 341 16.60 24.95 -2.93
C ASP A 341 16.23 23.75 -3.82
N GLY A 342 16.75 22.54 -3.53
CA GLY A 342 16.40 21.28 -4.21
C GLY A 342 16.94 21.15 -5.64
N TRP A 343 17.86 22.02 -6.06
CA TRP A 343 18.49 21.96 -7.38
C TRP A 343 19.85 21.26 -7.30
N TRP A 344 20.07 20.26 -8.14
CA TRP A 344 21.38 19.63 -8.34
C TRP A 344 21.81 19.70 -9.80
N GLY A 345 23.10 19.54 -10.10
CA GLY A 345 23.53 19.54 -11.49
C GLY A 345 24.97 19.08 -11.70
N PHE A 346 25.16 18.23 -12.71
CA PHE A 346 26.45 17.78 -13.18
C PHE A 346 26.53 17.89 -14.70
N THR A 347 27.75 17.84 -15.25
CA THR A 347 27.91 17.74 -16.70
C THR A 347 27.43 16.36 -17.18
N ARG A 348 26.99 16.26 -18.44
CA ARG A 348 26.64 14.96 -19.03
C ARG A 348 27.82 13.98 -19.08
N GLU A 349 29.05 14.50 -19.09
CA GLU A 349 30.26 13.68 -18.95
C GLU A 349 30.32 13.01 -17.57
N THR A 350 30.17 13.82 -16.52
CA THR A 350 30.19 13.35 -15.13
C THR A 350 29.08 12.33 -14.89
N LEU A 351 27.86 12.58 -15.37
CA LEU A 351 26.74 11.64 -15.25
C LEU A 351 27.00 10.32 -15.99
N ASN A 352 27.60 10.39 -17.17
CA ASN A 352 27.96 9.19 -17.93
C ASN A 352 29.02 8.36 -17.21
N MET A 353 30.06 9.00 -16.67
CA MET A 353 31.11 8.32 -15.90
C MET A 353 30.58 7.72 -14.60
N ARG A 354 29.68 8.43 -13.89
CA ARG A 354 29.18 8.02 -12.58
C ARG A 354 28.14 6.90 -12.65
N PHE A 355 27.22 6.96 -13.62
CA PHE A 355 26.07 6.06 -13.68
C PHE A 355 26.10 5.08 -14.86
N GLY A 356 27.18 5.08 -15.65
CA GLY A 356 27.37 4.20 -16.81
C GLY A 356 26.40 4.44 -17.99
N ILE A 357 25.41 5.32 -17.87
CA ILE A 357 24.40 5.57 -18.91
C ILE A 357 24.89 6.57 -19.96
N SER A 358 24.56 6.37 -21.24
CA SER A 358 25.08 7.21 -22.33
C SER A 358 24.56 8.65 -22.27
N LYS A 359 25.35 9.61 -22.77
CA LYS A 359 24.95 11.04 -22.86
C LYS A 359 23.64 11.24 -23.63
N TRP A 360 23.40 10.40 -24.63
CA TRP A 360 22.14 10.37 -25.37
C TRP A 360 20.98 9.92 -24.49
N ALA A 361 21.14 8.81 -23.74
CA ALA A 361 20.11 8.32 -22.83
C ALA A 361 19.80 9.34 -21.72
N ILE A 362 20.83 9.98 -21.16
CA ILE A 362 20.67 11.09 -20.19
C ILE A 362 19.85 12.22 -20.82
N SER A 363 20.22 12.68 -22.02
CA SER A 363 19.52 13.80 -22.66
C SER A 363 18.08 13.44 -23.00
N LYS A 364 17.83 12.23 -23.51
CA LYS A 364 16.49 11.74 -23.83
C LYS A 364 15.63 11.60 -22.56
N GLY A 365 16.14 10.91 -21.55
CA GLY A 365 15.43 10.63 -20.31
C GLY A 365 15.09 11.91 -19.54
N MET A 366 16.05 12.82 -19.37
CA MET A 366 15.81 14.08 -18.67
C MET A 366 14.75 14.94 -19.39
N ASN A 367 14.80 15.04 -20.72
CA ASN A 367 13.78 15.79 -21.46
C ASN A 367 12.40 15.12 -21.36
N GLU A 368 12.32 13.78 -21.44
CA GLU A 368 11.04 13.07 -21.26
C GLU A 368 10.44 13.32 -19.86
N LEU A 369 11.26 13.32 -18.81
CA LEU A 369 10.80 13.63 -17.45
C LEU A 369 10.31 15.07 -17.33
N LYS A 370 11.01 16.02 -17.97
CA LYS A 370 10.59 17.42 -18.04
C LYS A 370 9.26 17.59 -18.76
N ASP A 371 9.11 16.96 -19.93
CA ASP A 371 7.89 17.04 -20.74
C ASP A 371 6.68 16.45 -20.01
N LYS A 372 6.91 15.47 -19.12
CA LYS A 372 5.89 14.89 -18.23
C LYS A 372 5.69 15.66 -16.92
N GLY A 373 6.38 16.79 -16.73
CA GLY A 373 6.29 17.62 -15.52
C GLY A 373 6.78 16.93 -14.24
N ILE A 374 7.69 15.97 -14.35
CA ILE A 374 8.28 15.23 -13.22
C ILE A 374 9.51 15.96 -12.68
N ILE A 375 10.24 16.64 -13.57
CA ILE A 375 11.38 17.49 -13.20
C ILE A 375 11.32 18.84 -13.87
N SER A 376 11.97 19.83 -13.26
CA SER A 376 12.37 21.08 -13.90
C SER A 376 13.82 21.00 -14.36
N ILE A 377 14.12 21.61 -15.51
CA ILE A 377 15.50 21.72 -16.03
C ILE A 377 15.86 23.19 -16.18
N TRP A 378 16.88 23.61 -15.45
CA TRP A 378 17.58 24.87 -15.72
C TRP A 378 18.79 24.58 -16.58
N TYR A 379 18.84 25.18 -17.77
CA TYR A 379 19.92 24.91 -18.69
C TYR A 379 21.07 25.89 -18.49
N GLY A 380 22.29 25.36 -18.33
CA GLY A 380 23.48 26.19 -18.11
C GLY A 380 23.75 27.20 -19.22
N GLU A 381 24.42 28.29 -18.89
CA GLU A 381 24.75 29.35 -19.86
C GLU A 381 25.72 28.86 -20.95
N LYS A 382 25.59 29.43 -22.15
CA LYS A 382 26.57 29.24 -23.22
C LYS A 382 27.83 30.04 -22.87
N ARG A 383 29.00 29.39 -22.90
CA ARG A 383 30.31 30.04 -22.81
C ARG A 383 30.89 30.18 -24.22
N GLU A 384 31.96 30.96 -24.39
CA GLU A 384 32.65 31.05 -25.69
C GLU A 384 33.04 29.65 -26.23
N GLY A 385 32.74 29.40 -27.50
CA GLY A 385 32.82 28.09 -28.15
C GLY A 385 31.58 27.21 -27.97
N ASN A 386 31.65 25.93 -28.37
CA ASN A 386 30.56 24.95 -28.21
C ASN A 386 30.37 24.43 -26.76
N LYS A 387 30.89 25.16 -25.75
CA LYS A 387 30.87 24.73 -24.35
C LYS A 387 29.70 25.39 -23.61
N ARG A 388 28.84 24.57 -23.00
CA ARG A 388 27.71 25.00 -22.16
C ARG A 388 27.99 24.61 -20.70
N GLY A 389 27.58 25.46 -19.75
CA GLY A 389 27.58 25.07 -18.33
C GLY A 389 26.70 23.84 -18.07
N PRO A 390 26.86 23.15 -16.92
CA PRO A 390 26.04 22.01 -16.57
C PRO A 390 24.57 22.43 -16.46
N ASN A 391 23.67 21.54 -16.89
CA ASN A 391 22.25 21.71 -16.57
C ASN A 391 22.06 21.43 -15.08
N LYS A 392 21.09 22.12 -14.48
CA LYS A 392 20.56 21.80 -13.17
C LYS A 392 19.18 21.19 -13.30
N TYR A 393 18.85 20.29 -12.39
CA TYR A 393 17.61 19.53 -12.33
C TYR A 393 17.01 19.69 -10.93
N LYS A 394 15.68 19.66 -10.87
CA LYS A 394 14.91 19.66 -9.62
C LYS A 394 13.69 18.79 -9.79
N LEU A 395 13.43 17.90 -8.83
CA LEU A 395 12.18 17.15 -8.79
C LEU A 395 11.01 18.11 -8.59
N THR A 396 9.97 17.95 -9.39
CA THR A 396 8.69 18.68 -9.25
C THR A 396 7.55 17.76 -8.82
N LYS A 397 7.77 16.45 -8.88
CA LYS A 397 6.92 15.42 -8.32
C LYS A 397 7.75 14.59 -7.35
N PHE A 398 7.10 14.03 -6.34
CA PHE A 398 7.72 13.34 -5.21
C PHE A 398 8.43 14.33 -4.27
N GLU A 399 7.70 14.84 -3.27
CA GLU A 399 8.31 15.53 -2.13
C GLU A 399 8.82 14.46 -1.15
N PHE A 400 10.06 14.62 -0.68
CA PHE A 400 10.68 13.80 0.36
C PHE A 400 10.64 14.55 1.69
#